data_AF-A0A8J9RTP5-F1
#
_entry.id   AF-A0A8J9RTP5-F1
#
_cell.length_a   1.000
_cell.length_b   1.000
_cell.length_c   1.000
_cell.angle_alpha   90.00
_cell.angle_beta   90.00
_cell.angle_gamma   90.00
#
_symmetry.space_group_name_H-M   'P 1'
#
loop_
_entity.id
_entity.type
_entity.pdbx_description
1 polymer ?
#
loop_
_entity_poly.entity_id
_entity_poly.type
_entity_poly.pdbx_seq_one_letter_code
_entity_poly.pdbx_strand_id
1 'polypeptide(L)'
;MIDLAIGLATAVGSAAAFGSFGVPIKCRRILDAKVDPLAYQCYKSLVCFLTSWLVLTYNQFRFTWWGTVGATIWVINGVCAIIAIQKAGLGITQTTWSALSIFVSFIWGAFVFHEPIKSLPLSFVGLILMAIGMAGLGFAARQVAPVVIASNLSGKSVQSTEGASRDCESCISNSKTIEEFERVPSADSQEVDAAAMALAENDEARAKALVASKKKDFIIGVALACWIGLTNGSFLVPLKYAQKDVKGIVYVLSFGIGAAMVFCGALVIS
;
A
#
# COMPACT_ATOMS: atom_id res chain seq x y z
N MET A 1 1.23 30.20 -24.10
CA MET A 1 2.35 29.92 -23.16
C MET A 1 1.86 29.77 -21.72
N ILE A 2 0.94 30.62 -21.24
CA ILE A 2 0.39 30.54 -19.88
C ILE A 2 -0.26 29.18 -19.59
N ASP A 3 -1.09 28.65 -20.49
CA ASP A 3 -1.76 27.35 -20.29
C ASP A 3 -0.78 26.18 -20.17
N LEU A 4 0.33 26.22 -20.91
CA LEU A 4 1.38 25.21 -20.84
C LEU A 4 2.09 25.25 -19.48
N ALA A 5 2.39 26.45 -18.98
CA ALA A 5 3.03 26.61 -17.67
C ALA A 5 2.10 26.12 -16.54
N ILE A 6 0.81 26.44 -16.60
CA ILE A 6 -0.20 25.95 -15.64
C ILE A 6 -0.33 24.42 -15.74
N GLY A 7 -0.38 23.87 -16.95
CA GLY A 7 -0.43 22.42 -17.19
C GLY A 7 0.79 21.69 -16.62
N LEU A 8 1.99 22.22 -16.82
CA LEU A 8 3.21 21.63 -16.27
C LEU A 8 3.28 21.74 -14.74
N ALA A 9 2.95 22.90 -14.19
CA ALA A 9 2.93 23.12 -12.74
C ALA A 9 1.93 22.19 -12.04
N THR A 10 0.73 22.03 -12.59
CA THR A 10 -0.28 21.11 -12.06
C THR A 10 0.13 19.65 -12.21
N ALA A 11 0.80 19.27 -13.30
CA ALA A 11 1.33 17.91 -13.46
C ALA A 11 2.42 17.60 -12.43
N VAL A 12 3.36 18.53 -12.18
CA VAL A 12 4.41 18.36 -11.16
C VAL A 12 3.81 18.32 -9.75
N GLY A 13 2.87 19.22 -9.44
CA GLY A 13 2.17 19.22 -8.17
C GLY A 13 1.39 17.91 -7.93
N SER A 14 0.71 17.42 -8.96
CA SER A 14 0.04 16.11 -8.94
C SER A 14 1.05 14.98 -8.70
N ALA A 15 2.16 14.94 -9.43
CA ALA A 15 3.19 13.92 -9.24
C ALA A 15 3.77 13.93 -7.81
N ALA A 16 4.00 15.11 -7.21
CA ALA A 16 4.47 15.22 -5.84
C ALA A 16 3.42 14.75 -4.82
N ALA A 17 2.15 15.15 -4.98
CA ALA A 17 1.06 14.75 -4.10
C ALA A 17 0.76 13.24 -4.18
N PHE A 18 0.65 12.70 -5.41
CA PHE A 18 0.44 11.26 -5.64
C PHE A 18 1.69 10.41 -5.42
N GLY A 19 2.89 10.98 -5.45
CA GLY A 19 4.11 10.26 -5.06
C GLY A 19 4.25 10.13 -3.55
N SER A 20 3.82 11.14 -2.80
CA SER A 20 3.99 11.22 -1.36
C SER A 20 2.88 10.58 -0.53
N PHE A 21 1.67 10.33 -1.10
CA PHE A 21 0.55 9.78 -0.32
C PHE A 21 0.85 8.43 0.35
N GLY A 22 1.76 7.63 -0.24
CA GLY A 22 2.15 6.32 0.28
C GLY A 22 3.18 6.38 1.41
N VAL A 23 3.84 7.53 1.60
CA VAL A 23 4.91 7.70 2.60
C VAL A 23 4.37 7.62 4.04
N PRO A 24 3.27 8.30 4.41
CA PRO A 24 2.71 8.21 5.76
C PRO A 24 2.37 6.77 6.18
N ILE A 25 1.89 5.94 5.25
CA ILE A 25 1.52 4.53 5.50
C ILE A 25 2.73 3.72 5.99
N LYS A 26 3.95 4.10 5.61
CA LYS A 26 5.19 3.46 6.06
C LYS A 26 5.80 4.07 7.33
N CYS A 27 5.21 5.15 7.86
CA CYS A 27 5.73 5.75 9.07
C CYS A 27 5.61 4.76 10.23
N ARG A 28 6.71 4.53 10.96
CA ARG A 28 6.79 3.55 12.03
C ARG A 28 5.72 3.76 13.11
N ARG A 29 5.40 5.03 13.41
CA ARG A 29 4.31 5.40 14.33
C ARG A 29 2.94 4.86 13.91
N ILE A 30 2.63 4.85 12.61
CA ILE A 30 1.35 4.32 12.09
C ILE A 30 1.36 2.78 12.08
N LEU A 31 2.50 2.19 11.73
CA LEU A 31 2.69 0.73 11.77
C LEU A 31 2.59 0.18 13.20
N ASP A 32 3.17 0.87 14.17
CA ASP A 32 3.14 0.52 15.59
C ASP A 32 1.72 0.65 16.17
N ALA A 33 0.96 1.66 15.71
CA ALA A 33 -0.44 1.85 16.09
C ALA A 33 -1.40 0.81 15.48
N LYS A 34 -0.95 -0.03 14.54
CA LYS A 34 -1.75 -1.06 13.85
C LYS A 34 -3.10 -0.53 13.37
N VAL A 35 -3.10 0.67 12.80
CA VAL A 35 -4.34 1.32 12.33
C VAL A 35 -4.98 0.48 11.23
N ASP A 36 -6.28 0.22 11.38
CA ASP A 36 -7.04 -0.54 10.40
C ASP A 36 -7.01 0.16 9.02
N PRO A 37 -6.76 -0.56 7.91
CA PRO A 37 -6.80 -0.01 6.56
C PRO A 37 -8.07 0.77 6.24
N LEU A 38 -9.22 0.34 6.76
CA LEU A 38 -10.49 0.99 6.57
C LEU A 38 -10.50 2.37 7.21
N ALA A 39 -10.00 2.51 8.44
CA ALA A 39 -9.91 3.80 9.12
C ALA A 39 -9.06 4.81 8.32
N TYR A 40 -7.96 4.38 7.72
CA TYR A 40 -7.16 5.25 6.85
C TYR A 40 -7.94 5.69 5.60
N GLN A 41 -8.68 4.78 4.97
CA GLN A 41 -9.55 5.10 3.84
C GLN A 41 -10.73 6.01 4.24
N CYS A 42 -11.24 5.90 5.47
CA CYS A 42 -12.25 6.80 6.03
C CYS A 42 -11.74 8.23 6.10
N TYR A 43 -10.55 8.46 6.65
CA TYR A 43 -9.95 9.80 6.70
C TYR A 43 -9.77 10.41 5.30
N LYS A 44 -9.30 9.61 4.33
CA LYS A 44 -9.17 10.06 2.93
C LYS A 44 -10.53 10.45 2.33
N SER A 45 -11.57 9.65 2.59
CA SER A 45 -12.90 9.88 2.06
C SER A 45 -13.56 11.11 2.70
N LEU A 46 -13.35 11.32 4.01
CA LEU A 46 -13.81 12.51 4.72
C LEU A 46 -13.14 13.78 4.19
N VAL A 47 -11.81 13.77 4.00
CA VAL A 47 -11.08 14.91 3.42
C VAL A 47 -11.55 15.16 1.99
N CYS A 48 -11.78 14.13 1.19
CA CYS A 48 -12.32 14.27 -0.16
C CYS A 48 -13.73 14.89 -0.14
N PHE A 49 -14.60 14.43 0.76
CA PHE A 49 -15.92 15.01 0.96
C PHE A 49 -15.81 16.50 1.33
N LEU A 50 -15.07 16.85 2.38
CA LEU A 50 -14.91 18.23 2.85
C LEU A 50 -14.32 19.15 1.79
N THR A 51 -13.28 18.70 1.07
CA THR A 51 -12.65 19.51 0.01
C THR A 51 -13.54 19.67 -1.21
N SER A 52 -14.46 18.73 -1.48
CA SER A 52 -15.43 18.87 -2.58
C SER A 52 -16.43 20.02 -2.37
N TRP A 53 -16.73 20.40 -1.12
CA TRP A 53 -17.59 21.55 -0.82
C TRP A 53 -16.95 22.89 -1.19
N LEU A 54 -15.62 22.97 -1.24
CA LEU A 54 -14.94 24.20 -1.66
C LEU A 54 -15.27 24.56 -3.12
N VAL A 55 -15.63 23.58 -3.95
CA VAL A 55 -16.05 23.82 -5.34
C VAL A 55 -17.36 24.63 -5.41
N LEU A 56 -18.23 24.53 -4.40
CA LEU A 56 -19.51 25.22 -4.38
C LEU A 56 -19.39 26.73 -4.23
N THR A 57 -18.25 27.25 -3.75
CA THR A 57 -18.04 28.70 -3.72
C THR A 57 -17.93 29.31 -5.11
N TYR A 58 -17.67 28.49 -6.14
CA TYR A 58 -17.47 28.94 -7.52
C TYR A 58 -18.52 28.40 -8.51
N ASN A 59 -19.24 27.33 -8.18
CA ASN A 59 -20.15 26.65 -9.11
C ASN A 59 -21.49 26.30 -8.46
N GLN A 60 -22.56 26.33 -9.26
CA GLN A 60 -23.88 25.88 -8.81
C GLN A 60 -23.90 24.36 -8.57
N PHE A 61 -24.61 23.97 -7.51
CA PHE A 61 -24.83 22.57 -7.16
C PHE A 61 -25.58 21.84 -8.29
N ARG A 62 -24.98 20.80 -8.87
CA ARG A 62 -25.69 19.80 -9.67
C ARG A 62 -25.26 18.41 -9.26
N PHE A 63 -26.23 17.55 -9.01
CA PHE A 63 -25.95 16.19 -8.61
C PHE A 63 -25.94 15.26 -9.83
N THR A 64 -24.99 14.32 -9.87
CA THR A 64 -24.89 13.29 -10.90
C THR A 64 -24.61 11.92 -10.30
N TRP A 65 -25.38 10.92 -10.70
CA TRP A 65 -25.22 9.55 -10.20
C TRP A 65 -23.88 8.93 -10.59
N TRP A 66 -23.30 9.38 -11.72
CA TRP A 66 -21.99 8.94 -12.19
C TRP A 66 -20.85 9.27 -11.21
N GLY A 67 -20.96 10.40 -10.51
CA GLY A 67 -20.01 10.78 -9.46
C GLY A 67 -20.02 9.78 -8.32
N THR A 68 -21.21 9.36 -7.88
CA THR A 68 -21.38 8.35 -6.83
C THR A 68 -20.79 7.02 -7.23
N VAL A 69 -21.06 6.54 -8.46
CA VAL A 69 -20.50 5.28 -8.97
C VAL A 69 -18.97 5.33 -9.03
N GLY A 70 -18.40 6.44 -9.53
CA GLY A 70 -16.95 6.64 -9.55
C GLY A 70 -16.35 6.65 -8.13
N ALA A 71 -17.04 7.26 -7.17
CA ALA A 71 -16.60 7.30 -5.78
C ALA A 71 -16.63 5.91 -5.13
N THR A 72 -17.66 5.09 -5.39
CA THR A 72 -17.72 3.71 -4.90
C THR A 72 -16.54 2.89 -5.41
N ILE A 73 -16.26 2.94 -6.71
CA ILE A 73 -15.10 2.25 -7.30
C ILE A 73 -13.80 2.74 -6.65
N TRP A 74 -13.66 4.05 -6.47
CA TRP A 74 -12.48 4.66 -5.87
C TRP A 74 -12.27 4.27 -4.40
N VAL A 75 -13.33 4.22 -3.58
CA VAL A 75 -13.22 3.83 -2.16
C VAL A 75 -12.82 2.36 -2.04
N ILE A 76 -13.46 1.47 -2.80
CA ILE A 76 -13.13 0.03 -2.81
C ILE A 76 -11.67 -0.16 -3.24
N ASN A 77 -11.26 0.50 -4.33
CA ASN A 77 -9.88 0.49 -4.80
C ASN A 77 -8.91 1.01 -3.74
N GLY A 78 -9.30 2.04 -2.99
CA GLY A 78 -8.51 2.62 -1.91
C GLY A 78 -8.20 1.61 -0.80
N VAL A 79 -9.20 0.83 -0.36
CA VAL A 79 -9.01 -0.23 0.64
C VAL A 79 -8.11 -1.33 0.09
N CYS A 80 -8.40 -1.82 -1.12
CA CYS A 80 -7.57 -2.83 -1.78
C CYS A 80 -6.12 -2.35 -1.93
N ALA A 81 -5.89 -1.07 -2.23
CA ALA A 81 -4.55 -0.49 -2.37
C ALA A 81 -3.77 -0.54 -1.07
N ILE A 82 -4.40 -0.22 0.06
CA ILE A 82 -3.72 -0.28 1.36
C ILE A 82 -3.32 -1.72 1.68
N ILE A 83 -4.22 -2.69 1.50
CA ILE A 83 -3.94 -4.12 1.71
C ILE A 83 -2.81 -4.59 0.78
N ALA A 84 -2.85 -4.18 -0.48
CA ALA A 84 -1.85 -4.54 -1.47
C ALA A 84 -0.47 -3.94 -1.15
N ILE A 85 -0.41 -2.71 -0.64
CA ILE A 85 0.83 -2.06 -0.17
C ILE A 85 1.38 -2.77 1.06
N GLN A 86 0.52 -3.16 2.01
CA GLN A 86 0.94 -3.89 3.20
C GLN A 86 1.53 -5.28 2.87
N LYS A 87 0.97 -5.95 1.85
CA LYS A 87 1.39 -7.32 1.48
C LYS A 87 2.56 -7.38 0.48
N ALA A 88 2.58 -6.54 -0.55
CA ALA A 88 3.60 -6.57 -1.61
C ALA A 88 4.61 -5.41 -1.54
N GLY A 89 4.35 -4.40 -0.70
CA GLY A 89 5.20 -3.23 -0.52
C GLY A 89 4.93 -2.11 -1.53
N LEU A 90 5.02 -0.86 -1.05
CA LEU A 90 4.66 0.34 -1.83
C LEU A 90 5.30 0.41 -3.23
N GLY A 91 6.59 0.10 -3.37
CA GLY A 91 7.31 0.26 -4.64
C GLY A 91 6.78 -0.64 -5.76
N ILE A 92 6.53 -1.91 -5.46
CA ILE A 92 6.00 -2.87 -6.45
C ILE A 92 4.54 -2.53 -6.72
N THR A 93 3.73 -2.43 -5.66
CA THR A 93 2.28 -2.23 -5.80
C THR A 93 1.97 -0.95 -6.57
N GLN A 94 2.57 0.19 -6.21
CA GLN A 94 2.36 1.49 -6.88
C GLN A 94 2.70 1.44 -8.36
N THR A 95 3.87 0.87 -8.68
CA THR A 95 4.34 0.76 -10.07
C THR A 95 3.40 -0.10 -10.90
N THR A 96 3.00 -1.25 -10.37
CA THR A 96 2.12 -2.20 -11.06
C THR A 96 0.75 -1.58 -11.38
N TRP A 97 0.05 -1.03 -10.39
CA TRP A 97 -1.30 -0.50 -10.66
C TRP A 97 -1.24 0.77 -11.53
N SER A 98 -0.23 1.63 -11.37
CA SER A 98 -0.16 2.91 -12.11
C SER A 98 0.07 2.63 -13.59
N ALA A 99 0.97 1.70 -13.91
CA ALA A 99 1.23 1.34 -15.29
C ALA A 99 0.03 0.61 -15.90
N LEU A 100 -0.59 -0.36 -15.22
CA LEU A 100 -1.83 -0.99 -15.69
C LEU A 100 -2.98 0.00 -15.90
N SER A 101 -3.12 1.01 -15.03
CA SER A 101 -4.11 2.07 -15.18
C SER A 101 -3.91 2.84 -16.49
N ILE A 102 -2.66 3.09 -16.88
CA ILE A 102 -2.33 3.78 -18.15
C ILE A 102 -2.69 2.91 -19.35
N PHE A 103 -2.39 1.61 -19.33
CA PHE A 103 -2.80 0.68 -20.39
C PHE A 103 -4.31 0.67 -20.59
N VAL A 104 -5.05 0.55 -19.49
CA VAL A 104 -6.52 0.48 -19.52
C VAL A 104 -7.11 1.81 -19.97
N SER A 105 -6.56 2.93 -19.48
CA SER A 105 -6.96 4.27 -19.91
C SER A 105 -6.73 4.47 -21.41
N PHE A 106 -5.61 3.99 -21.94
CA PHE A 106 -5.34 4.02 -23.38
C PHE A 106 -6.36 3.19 -24.16
N ILE A 107 -6.73 2.00 -23.69
CA ILE A 107 -7.75 1.16 -24.34
C ILE A 107 -9.10 1.90 -24.40
N TRP A 108 -9.53 2.51 -23.29
CA TRP A 108 -10.76 3.30 -23.25
C TRP A 108 -10.70 4.51 -24.20
N GLY A 109 -9.60 5.28 -24.18
CA GLY A 109 -9.41 6.45 -25.04
C GLY A 109 -9.38 6.10 -26.53
N ALA A 110 -8.57 5.10 -26.89
CA ALA A 110 -8.34 4.72 -28.28
C ALA A 110 -9.53 3.99 -28.91
N PHE A 111 -10.07 2.96 -28.24
CA PHE A 111 -11.05 2.06 -28.84
C PHE A 111 -12.50 2.43 -28.52
N VAL A 112 -12.77 2.98 -27.32
CA VAL A 112 -14.15 3.26 -26.91
C VAL A 112 -14.52 4.70 -27.24
N PHE A 113 -13.68 5.66 -26.85
CA PHE A 113 -13.94 7.08 -27.09
C PHE A 113 -13.49 7.58 -28.45
N HIS A 114 -12.75 6.76 -29.21
CA HIS A 114 -12.25 7.10 -30.55
C HIS A 114 -11.52 8.45 -30.56
N GLU A 115 -10.73 8.74 -29.52
CA GLU A 115 -9.98 9.99 -29.43
C GLU A 115 -8.92 10.05 -30.55
N PRO A 116 -8.66 11.23 -31.15
CA PRO A 116 -7.78 11.34 -32.30
C PRO A 116 -6.32 11.04 -31.91
N ILE A 117 -5.82 9.88 -32.34
CA ILE A 117 -4.42 9.46 -32.14
C ILE A 117 -3.62 9.78 -33.40
N LYS A 118 -2.59 10.64 -33.27
CA LYS A 118 -1.73 11.02 -34.41
C LYS A 118 -1.01 9.83 -35.06
N SER A 119 -0.55 8.88 -34.24
CA SER A 119 0.15 7.69 -34.71
C SER A 119 -0.04 6.51 -33.74
N LEU A 120 -0.82 5.52 -34.18
CA LEU A 120 -1.00 4.26 -33.45
C LEU A 120 0.33 3.51 -33.21
N PRO A 121 1.24 3.38 -34.20
CA PRO A 121 2.49 2.66 -33.99
C PRO A 121 3.36 3.26 -32.88
N LEU A 122 3.43 4.59 -32.80
CA LEU A 122 4.21 5.29 -31.78
C LEU A 122 3.61 5.07 -30.38
N SER A 123 2.27 4.99 -30.30
CA SER A 123 1.58 4.67 -29.05
C SER A 123 1.92 3.24 -28.57
N PHE A 124 1.93 2.26 -29.48
CA PHE A 124 2.34 0.89 -29.16
C PHE A 124 3.80 0.80 -28.70
N VAL A 125 4.71 1.54 -29.34
CA VAL A 125 6.12 1.62 -28.89
C VAL A 125 6.20 2.18 -27.46
N GLY A 126 5.46 3.25 -27.16
CA GLY A 126 5.39 3.82 -25.81
C GLY A 126 4.85 2.83 -24.77
N LEU A 127 3.80 2.08 -25.11
CA LEU A 127 3.23 1.05 -24.24
C LEU A 127 4.21 -0.10 -23.99
N ILE A 128 4.89 -0.60 -25.03
CA ILE A 128 5.92 -1.65 -24.88
C ILE A 128 7.06 -1.15 -23.98
N LEU A 129 7.54 0.08 -24.20
CA LEU A 129 8.59 0.68 -23.38
C LEU A 129 8.15 0.81 -21.91
N MET A 130 6.90 1.19 -21.65
CA MET A 130 6.33 1.19 -20.30
C MET A 130 6.26 -0.21 -19.68
N ALA A 131 5.85 -1.23 -20.44
CA ALA A 131 5.83 -2.61 -19.97
C ALA A 131 7.23 -3.10 -19.57
N ILE A 132 8.25 -2.78 -20.37
CA ILE A 132 9.65 -3.09 -20.08
C ILE A 132 10.10 -2.37 -18.81
N GLY A 133 9.79 -1.08 -18.65
CA GLY A 133 10.10 -0.31 -17.44
C GLY A 133 9.45 -0.92 -16.19
N MET A 134 8.20 -1.36 -16.28
CA MET A 134 7.48 -2.03 -15.20
C MET A 134 8.14 -3.37 -14.83
N ALA A 135 8.51 -4.18 -15.83
CA ALA A 135 9.20 -5.44 -15.62
C ALA A 135 10.57 -5.21 -14.94
N GLY A 136 11.33 -4.22 -15.41
CA GLY A 136 12.62 -3.83 -14.84
C GLY A 136 12.53 -3.44 -13.36
N LEU A 137 11.54 -2.63 -12.99
CA LEU A 137 11.28 -2.27 -11.59
C LEU A 137 10.88 -3.49 -10.75
N GLY A 138 10.10 -4.42 -11.30
CA GLY A 138 9.75 -5.67 -10.65
C GLY A 138 10.96 -6.57 -10.38
N PHE A 139 11.91 -6.66 -11.33
CA PHE A 139 13.15 -7.40 -11.15
C PHE A 139 14.07 -6.73 -10.12
N ALA A 140 14.21 -5.41 -10.15
CA ALA A 140 15.04 -4.68 -9.18
C ALA A 140 14.49 -4.81 -7.75
N ALA A 141 13.18 -4.72 -7.57
CA ALA A 141 12.56 -4.79 -6.24
C ALA A 141 12.70 -6.18 -5.58
N ARG A 142 12.80 -7.27 -6.35
CA ARG A 142 13.04 -8.62 -5.82
C ARG A 142 14.39 -8.78 -5.13
N GLN A 143 15.40 -8.02 -5.54
CA GLN A 143 16.78 -8.20 -5.07
C GLN A 143 17.02 -7.66 -3.65
N VAL A 144 16.15 -6.78 -3.13
CA VAL A 144 16.33 -6.16 -1.81
C VAL A 144 15.73 -7.03 -0.67
N ALA A 145 14.79 -7.92 -0.97
CA ALA A 145 14.10 -8.74 0.02
C ALA A 145 14.94 -9.80 0.78
N PRO A 146 15.95 -10.49 0.20
CA PRO A 146 16.64 -11.57 0.90
C PRO A 146 17.67 -11.11 1.94
N VAL A 147 18.21 -9.89 1.83
CA VAL A 147 19.37 -9.46 2.66
C VAL A 147 18.97 -9.07 4.09
N VAL A 148 17.79 -8.48 4.30
CA VAL A 148 17.34 -8.00 5.63
C VAL A 148 16.88 -9.15 6.55
N ILE A 149 16.52 -10.31 5.98
CA ILE A 149 16.07 -11.47 6.76
C ILE A 149 17.27 -12.27 7.30
N ALA A 150 18.36 -12.36 6.52
CA ALA A 150 19.58 -13.04 6.94
C ALA A 150 20.28 -12.34 8.13
N SER A 151 20.26 -11.01 8.18
CA SER A 151 20.86 -10.25 9.29
C SER A 151 20.07 -10.32 10.60
N ASN A 152 18.73 -10.40 10.54
CA ASN A 152 17.90 -10.50 11.75
C ASN A 152 17.85 -11.91 12.35
N LEU A 153 18.10 -12.96 11.56
CA LEU A 153 18.26 -14.32 12.06
C LEU A 153 19.65 -14.56 12.65
N SER A 154 20.69 -13.94 12.07
CA SER A 154 22.06 -14.03 12.58
C SER A 154 22.27 -13.24 13.90
N GLY A 155 21.52 -12.15 14.12
CA GLY A 155 21.65 -11.33 15.33
C GLY A 155 20.94 -11.83 16.58
N LYS A 156 20.29 -13.00 16.56
CA LYS A 156 19.44 -13.49 17.67
C LYS A 156 19.99 -14.71 18.42
N SER A 157 21.19 -15.20 18.12
CA SER A 157 21.79 -16.35 18.81
C SER A 157 22.81 -16.02 19.91
N VAL A 158 23.15 -14.76 20.17
CA VAL A 158 24.05 -14.38 21.28
C VAL A 158 23.59 -13.08 21.95
N GLN A 159 22.51 -13.14 22.73
CA GLN A 159 22.30 -12.21 23.84
C GLN A 159 21.27 -12.79 24.81
N SER A 160 21.68 -13.89 25.47
CA SER A 160 21.26 -14.13 26.84
C SER A 160 21.96 -13.09 27.71
N THR A 161 21.15 -12.31 28.43
CA THR A 161 21.47 -11.72 29.73
C THR A 161 22.71 -10.81 29.81
N GLU A 162 22.54 -9.51 29.53
CA GLU A 162 23.16 -8.46 30.34
C GLU A 162 22.52 -7.10 30.05
N GLY A 163 22.02 -6.46 31.11
CA GLY A 163 21.32 -5.21 31.04
C GLY A 163 22.26 -4.01 30.87
N ALA A 164 21.73 -2.97 30.24
CA ALA A 164 22.21 -1.60 30.44
C ALA A 164 21.04 -0.64 30.23
N SER A 165 20.30 -0.43 31.31
CA SER A 165 19.46 0.74 31.54
C SER A 165 20.37 1.88 32.03
N ARG A 166 20.22 3.06 31.42
CA ARG A 166 20.67 4.38 31.90
C ARG A 166 19.66 5.38 31.30
N ASP A 167 18.97 6.27 32.01
CA ASP A 167 18.96 6.70 33.41
C ASP A 167 17.57 7.31 33.68
N CYS A 168 16.96 7.08 34.86
CA CYS A 168 16.81 8.11 35.89
C CYS A 168 16.13 7.54 37.16
N GLU A 169 16.81 7.77 38.29
CA GLU A 169 16.34 7.86 39.68
C GLU A 169 15.95 6.62 40.52
N SER A 170 16.92 6.27 41.39
CA SER A 170 16.78 6.25 42.86
C SER A 170 15.89 5.19 43.51
N CYS A 171 16.52 4.14 44.08
CA CYS A 171 16.57 3.92 45.55
C CYS A 171 17.02 2.49 45.92
N ILE A 172 17.97 2.45 46.86
CA ILE A 172 18.13 1.49 47.95
C ILE A 172 18.80 0.13 47.64
N SER A 173 19.96 0.01 48.28
CA SER A 173 20.78 -1.16 48.55
C SER A 173 20.03 -2.36 49.13
N ASN A 174 20.35 -3.56 48.66
CA ASN A 174 20.78 -4.64 49.55
C ASN A 174 21.41 -5.78 48.74
N SER A 175 22.74 -5.82 48.78
CA SER A 175 23.55 -6.97 48.39
C SER A 175 23.55 -7.96 49.55
N LYS A 176 22.96 -9.15 49.34
CA LYS A 176 23.17 -10.34 50.18
C LYS A 176 23.26 -11.57 49.27
N THR A 177 24.50 -12.00 49.07
CA THR A 177 24.99 -13.39 49.08
C THR A 177 24.01 -14.48 48.63
N ILE A 178 24.22 -15.01 47.42
CA ILE A 178 23.87 -16.38 47.05
C ILE A 178 25.06 -16.96 46.27
N GLU A 179 26.08 -17.40 47.01
CA GLU A 179 27.01 -18.44 46.57
C GLU A 179 26.57 -19.74 47.23
N GLU A 180 25.56 -20.42 46.68
CA GLU A 180 25.36 -21.85 46.92
C GLU A 180 24.30 -22.40 45.97
N PHE A 181 24.48 -23.65 45.56
CA PHE A 181 23.55 -24.46 44.75
C PHE A 181 23.64 -24.14 43.24
N GLU A 182 24.16 -25.01 42.38
CA GLU A 182 23.57 -26.33 42.12
C GLU A 182 24.60 -27.27 41.45
N ARG A 183 24.82 -28.43 42.07
CA ARG A 183 25.61 -29.53 41.50
C ARG A 183 24.72 -30.21 40.45
N VAL A 184 24.79 -29.74 39.20
CA VAL A 184 24.00 -30.27 38.07
C VAL A 184 24.30 -31.77 37.90
N PRO A 185 23.28 -32.66 37.95
CA PRO A 185 23.45 -34.07 37.65
C PRO A 185 23.98 -34.20 36.22
N SER A 186 25.05 -34.96 36.03
CA SER A 186 25.54 -35.38 34.72
C SER A 186 24.48 -36.27 34.07
N ALA A 187 23.49 -35.65 33.43
CA ALA A 187 22.57 -36.32 32.53
C ALA A 187 23.38 -36.89 31.37
N ASP A 188 23.06 -38.13 30.99
CA ASP A 188 23.68 -38.87 29.90
C ASP A 188 23.75 -37.99 28.64
N SER A 189 24.95 -37.80 28.11
CA SER A 189 25.22 -36.92 26.96
C SER A 189 24.40 -37.29 25.71
N GLN A 190 23.87 -38.51 25.63
CA GLN A 190 23.02 -38.96 24.53
C GLN A 190 21.62 -38.33 24.49
N GLU A 191 21.04 -37.94 25.63
CA GLU A 191 19.68 -37.40 25.65
C GLU A 191 19.63 -35.92 25.21
N VAL A 192 20.72 -35.19 25.46
CA VAL A 192 20.89 -33.79 25.06
C VAL A 192 21.03 -33.65 23.54
N ASP A 193 21.71 -34.59 22.89
CA ASP A 193 21.92 -34.57 21.44
C ASP A 193 20.62 -34.86 20.66
N ALA A 194 19.78 -35.78 21.14
CA ALA A 194 18.49 -36.09 20.51
C ALA A 194 17.49 -34.92 20.61
N ALA A 195 17.44 -34.24 21.76
CA ALA A 195 16.60 -33.06 21.95
C ALA A 195 17.05 -31.88 21.06
N ALA A 196 18.36 -31.69 20.87
CA ALA A 196 18.91 -30.66 19.99
C ALA A 196 18.54 -30.91 18.52
N MET A 197 18.56 -32.17 18.06
CA MET A 197 18.15 -32.51 16.69
C MET A 197 16.66 -32.26 16.44
N ALA A 198 15.78 -32.61 17.38
CA ALA A 198 14.34 -32.37 17.26
C ALA A 198 13.98 -30.87 17.22
N LEU A 199 14.72 -30.03 17.95
CA LEU A 199 14.55 -28.58 17.92
C LEU A 199 14.94 -27.99 16.56
N ALA A 200 16.07 -28.44 15.99
CA ALA A 200 16.55 -27.99 14.69
C ALA A 200 15.57 -28.32 13.54
N GLU A 201 14.96 -29.51 13.58
CA GLU A 201 13.94 -29.91 12.59
C GLU A 201 12.69 -29.02 12.65
N ASN A 202 12.23 -28.68 13.86
CA ASN A 202 11.07 -27.82 14.06
C ASN A 202 11.34 -26.37 13.58
N ASP A 203 12.55 -25.87 13.82
CA ASP A 203 12.98 -24.54 13.34
C ASP A 203 13.05 -24.47 11.81
N GLU A 204 13.52 -25.52 11.13
CA GLU A 204 13.53 -25.60 9.67
C GLU A 204 12.09 -25.63 9.10
N ALA A 205 11.21 -26.45 9.68
CA ALA A 205 9.81 -26.53 9.28
C ALA A 205 9.10 -25.17 9.45
N ARG A 206 9.34 -24.49 10.57
CA ARG A 206 8.80 -23.15 10.85
C ARG A 206 9.34 -22.10 9.86
N ALA A 207 10.63 -22.15 9.52
CA ALA A 207 11.22 -21.25 8.53
C ALA A 207 10.58 -21.43 7.14
N LYS A 208 10.40 -22.68 6.68
CA LYS A 208 9.71 -22.99 5.42
C LYS A 208 8.27 -22.49 5.40
N ALA A 209 7.53 -22.70 6.49
CA ALA A 209 6.14 -22.21 6.62
C ALA A 209 6.05 -20.68 6.54
N LEU A 210 6.98 -19.97 7.18
CA LEU A 210 7.06 -18.50 7.12
C LEU A 210 7.38 -18.00 5.71
N VAL A 211 8.32 -18.64 5.00
CA VAL A 211 8.64 -18.31 3.60
C VAL A 211 7.44 -18.55 2.69
N ALA A 212 6.74 -19.67 2.86
CA ALA A 212 5.54 -19.99 2.10
C ALA A 212 4.41 -18.97 2.35
N SER A 213 4.18 -18.58 3.61
CA SER A 213 3.19 -17.55 3.97
C SER A 213 3.52 -16.20 3.34
N LYS A 214 4.79 -15.76 3.41
CA LYS A 214 5.22 -14.50 2.79
C LYS A 214 5.06 -14.52 1.27
N LYS A 215 5.34 -15.65 0.61
CA LYS A 215 5.11 -15.81 -0.83
C LYS A 215 3.62 -15.70 -1.17
N LYS A 216 2.73 -16.29 -0.38
CA LYS A 216 1.28 -16.18 -0.54
C LYS A 216 0.81 -14.73 -0.40
N ASP A 217 1.24 -14.03 0.66
CA ASP A 217 0.89 -12.63 0.87
C ASP A 217 1.36 -11.75 -0.28
N PHE A 218 2.60 -11.94 -0.74
CA PHE A 218 3.13 -11.22 -1.88
C PHE A 218 2.27 -11.40 -3.14
N ILE A 219 1.89 -12.64 -3.47
CA ILE A 219 1.03 -12.93 -4.63
C ILE A 219 -0.34 -12.24 -4.49
N ILE A 220 -0.95 -12.28 -3.31
CA ILE A 220 -2.22 -11.59 -3.04
C ILE A 220 -2.05 -10.07 -3.25
N GLY A 221 -0.95 -9.49 -2.75
CA GLY A 221 -0.67 -8.06 -2.92
C GLY A 221 -0.51 -7.66 -4.39
N VAL A 222 0.19 -8.48 -5.19
CA VAL A 222 0.32 -8.25 -6.64
C VAL A 222 -1.02 -8.41 -7.36
N ALA A 223 -1.81 -9.43 -7.02
CA ALA A 223 -3.13 -9.64 -7.62
C ALA A 223 -4.07 -8.44 -7.34
N LEU A 224 -4.07 -7.92 -6.11
CA LEU A 224 -4.81 -6.71 -5.76
C LEU A 224 -4.28 -5.48 -6.50
N ALA A 225 -2.96 -5.33 -6.65
CA ALA A 225 -2.37 -4.26 -7.46
C ALA A 225 -2.86 -4.30 -8.91
N CYS A 226 -2.96 -5.50 -9.49
CA CYS A 226 -3.50 -5.68 -10.84
C CYS A 226 -4.98 -5.29 -10.91
N TRP A 227 -5.79 -5.76 -9.95
CA TRP A 227 -7.21 -5.38 -9.85
C TRP A 227 -7.38 -3.85 -9.79
N ILE A 228 -6.63 -3.18 -8.91
CA ILE A 228 -6.64 -1.72 -8.79
C ILE A 228 -6.23 -1.07 -10.10
N GLY A 229 -5.20 -1.57 -10.79
CA GLY A 229 -4.79 -1.03 -12.07
C GLY A 229 -5.91 -1.09 -13.12
N LEU A 230 -6.64 -2.20 -13.17
CA LEU A 230 -7.78 -2.37 -14.09
C LEU A 230 -8.94 -1.43 -13.78
N THR A 231 -9.36 -1.37 -12.52
CA THR A 231 -10.49 -0.54 -12.10
C THR A 231 -10.13 0.95 -12.08
N ASN A 232 -8.90 1.30 -11.72
CA ASN A 232 -8.38 2.67 -11.71
C ASN A 232 -7.98 3.19 -13.10
N GLY A 233 -7.81 2.34 -14.11
CA GLY A 233 -7.83 2.81 -15.51
C GLY A 233 -9.25 3.12 -16.00
N SER A 234 -10.26 2.53 -15.36
CA SER A 234 -11.66 2.60 -15.79
C SER A 234 -12.49 3.62 -15.00
N PHE A 235 -12.03 4.12 -13.84
CA PHE A 235 -12.84 5.01 -13.00
C PHE A 235 -13.15 6.40 -13.63
N LEU A 236 -12.41 6.80 -14.67
CA LEU A 236 -12.68 8.03 -15.43
C LEU A 236 -13.72 7.83 -16.55
N VAL A 237 -14.15 6.59 -16.82
CA VAL A 237 -15.18 6.29 -17.82
C VAL A 237 -16.52 6.96 -17.44
N PRO A 238 -17.04 6.84 -16.20
CA PRO A 238 -18.21 7.59 -15.75
C PRO A 238 -18.11 9.11 -15.97
N LEU A 239 -16.92 9.70 -15.81
CA LEU A 239 -16.72 11.14 -16.01
C LEU A 239 -17.00 11.55 -17.46
N LYS A 240 -16.59 10.75 -18.44
CA LYS A 240 -16.87 11.00 -19.87
C LYS A 240 -18.36 10.92 -20.19
N TYR A 241 -19.10 9.99 -19.56
CA TYR A 241 -20.56 9.93 -19.70
C TYR A 241 -21.25 11.12 -19.01
N ALA A 242 -20.78 11.52 -17.84
CA ALA A 242 -21.32 12.65 -17.08
C ALA A 242 -21.14 14.01 -17.78
N GLN A 243 -20.09 14.15 -18.60
CA GLN A 243 -19.83 15.39 -19.35
C GLN A 243 -20.95 15.77 -20.33
N LYS A 244 -21.83 14.84 -20.71
CA LYS A 244 -23.02 15.13 -21.51
C LYS A 244 -24.03 16.01 -20.75
N ASP A 245 -24.11 15.84 -19.43
CA ASP A 245 -25.11 16.48 -18.58
C ASP A 245 -24.51 17.59 -17.71
N VAL A 246 -23.23 17.47 -17.32
CA VAL A 246 -22.60 18.34 -16.32
C VAL A 246 -21.13 18.66 -16.65
N LYS A 247 -20.74 19.94 -16.55
CA LYS A 247 -19.33 20.38 -16.72
C LYS A 247 -18.47 19.90 -15.55
N GLY A 248 -17.28 19.37 -15.87
CA GLY A 248 -16.50 18.43 -15.06
C GLY A 248 -16.20 18.80 -13.59
N ILE A 249 -16.16 20.07 -13.19
CA ILE A 249 -15.87 20.42 -11.80
C ILE A 249 -17.02 20.04 -10.85
N VAL A 250 -18.25 20.03 -11.34
CA VAL A 250 -19.43 19.70 -10.55
C VAL A 250 -19.52 18.18 -10.27
N TYR A 251 -18.83 17.37 -11.08
CA TYR A 251 -18.66 15.93 -10.81
C TYR A 251 -17.97 15.68 -9.46
N VAL A 252 -17.01 16.54 -9.07
CA VAL A 252 -16.23 16.39 -7.84
C VAL A 252 -17.12 16.41 -6.60
N LEU A 253 -18.18 17.21 -6.62
CA LEU A 253 -19.11 17.29 -5.50
C LEU A 253 -19.97 16.02 -5.36
N SER A 254 -20.51 15.53 -6.48
CA SER A 254 -21.26 14.27 -6.48
C SER A 254 -20.37 13.09 -6.09
N PHE A 255 -19.11 13.10 -6.52
CA PHE A 255 -18.09 12.16 -6.10
C PHE A 255 -17.82 12.24 -4.59
N GLY A 256 -17.69 13.45 -4.03
CA GLY A 256 -17.53 13.65 -2.58
C GLY A 256 -18.70 13.07 -1.78
N ILE A 257 -19.94 13.35 -2.19
CA ILE A 257 -21.15 12.79 -1.56
C ILE A 257 -21.16 11.26 -1.64
N GLY A 258 -20.84 10.70 -2.81
CA GLY A 258 -20.73 9.26 -2.98
C GLY A 258 -19.66 8.63 -2.09
N ALA A 259 -18.51 9.28 -1.95
CA ALA A 259 -17.44 8.82 -1.06
C ALA A 259 -17.91 8.80 0.40
N ALA A 260 -18.66 9.82 0.84
CA ALA A 260 -19.25 9.86 2.18
C ALA A 260 -20.32 8.77 2.38
N MET A 261 -21.16 8.49 1.38
CA MET A 261 -22.16 7.41 1.45
C MET A 261 -21.50 6.04 1.63
N VAL A 262 -20.49 5.74 0.81
CA VAL A 262 -19.76 4.46 0.88
C VAL A 262 -19.00 4.34 2.20
N PHE A 263 -18.43 5.45 2.67
CA PHE A 263 -17.83 5.55 4.00
C PHE A 263 -18.83 5.21 5.11
N CYS A 264 -20.00 5.84 5.15
CA CYS A 264 -21.03 5.57 6.15
C CYS A 264 -21.48 4.10 6.08
N GLY A 265 -21.66 3.55 4.88
CA GLY A 265 -22.00 2.14 4.71
C GLY A 265 -20.92 1.19 5.24
N ALA A 266 -19.65 1.47 4.98
CA ALA A 266 -18.55 0.66 5.48
C ALA A 266 -18.41 0.70 7.01
N LEU A 267 -18.65 1.87 7.62
CA LEU A 267 -18.66 2.02 9.08
C LEU A 267 -19.79 1.23 9.75
N VAL A 268 -20.97 1.13 9.11
CA VAL A 268 -22.09 0.37 9.67
C VAL A 268 -21.83 -1.14 9.68
N ILE A 269 -20.99 -1.63 8.76
CA ILE A 269 -20.65 -3.05 8.62
C ILE A 269 -19.50 -3.48 9.56
N SER A 270 -18.69 -2.53 10.03
CA SER A 270 -17.47 -2.78 10.81
C SER A 270 -17.72 -2.74 12.31
#